data_AF-A0A6A6I6I6-F1
#
_entry.id   AF-A0A6A6I6I6-F1
#
_cell.length_a   1.000
_cell.length_b   1.000
_cell.length_c   1.000
_cell.angle_alpha   90.00
_cell.angle_beta   90.00
_cell.angle_gamma   90.00
#
_symmetry.space_group_name_H-M   'P 1'
#
loop_
_entity.id
_entity.type
_entity.pdbx_description
1 polymer ?
#
loop_
_entity_poly.entity_id
_entity_poly.type
_entity_poly.pdbx_seq_one_letter_code
_entity_poly.pdbx_strand_id
1 'polypeptide(L)'
;AFQYPPLPTGQDAIRILTLEPGEFMQPLTCTLASTAFATRPKYIALSYTWGPSYPGNAKLPTVPHSPQPLLPGAAALPTSREHSPLSDRQRHSNVSNHYHSESQMTLEGPSKAGHIMLNGQPFPIQQNLHLALLHIRSLTHPITLWVDYVCINQKDIAEVAMMSFIYTRILHVIAWLGTQDYQSWSDPFRGMAADWKGGHGHQFAAAVAKDARPHWSTPVTCKVLARLVESAYWTRLWIVQEVCLPRSLVLLYGAKIWAFEDFRDFREWEVLKLERARHSPADLRWDNLGAMLQRADTRDARHREETKLEVLIAKFSKSACS
;
A
#
# COMPACT_ATOMS: atom_id res chain seq x y z
N ALA A 1 -8.05 -23.15 -10.18
CA ALA A 1 -6.81 -22.38 -10.00
C ALA A 1 -6.69 -21.38 -11.14
N PHE A 2 -6.26 -20.14 -10.89
CA PHE A 2 -6.05 -19.16 -11.97
C PHE A 2 -4.91 -19.64 -12.88
N GLN A 3 -5.13 -19.63 -14.19
CA GLN A 3 -4.12 -20.02 -15.16
C GLN A 3 -3.37 -18.78 -15.66
N TYR A 4 -2.10 -18.69 -15.32
CA TYR A 4 -1.24 -17.60 -15.76
C TYR A 4 -0.98 -17.70 -17.27
N PRO A 5 -0.97 -16.57 -18.00
CA PRO A 5 -0.49 -16.54 -19.39
C PRO A 5 0.93 -17.12 -19.46
N PRO A 6 1.26 -18.05 -20.36
CA PRO A 6 2.61 -18.60 -20.42
C PRO A 6 3.62 -17.52 -20.81
N LEU A 7 4.84 -17.62 -20.25
CA LEU A 7 5.98 -16.86 -20.75
C LEU A 7 6.51 -17.58 -22.01
N PRO A 8 6.87 -16.86 -23.10
CA PRO A 8 7.44 -17.47 -24.29
C PRO A 8 8.72 -18.26 -23.98
N THR A 9 8.77 -19.52 -24.41
CA THR A 9 9.94 -20.39 -24.22
C THR A 9 11.16 -19.83 -24.95
N GLY A 10 12.30 -19.75 -24.26
CA GLY A 10 13.57 -19.31 -24.86
C GLY A 10 13.67 -17.79 -25.07
N GLN A 11 12.75 -17.00 -24.54
CA GLN A 11 12.84 -15.54 -24.51
C GLN A 11 12.78 -15.02 -23.08
N ASP A 12 13.61 -14.03 -22.76
CA ASP A 12 13.45 -13.29 -21.51
C ASP A 12 12.14 -12.48 -21.59
N ALA A 13 11.17 -12.86 -20.77
CA ALA A 13 9.84 -12.29 -20.78
C ALA A 13 9.27 -12.12 -19.37
N ILE A 14 8.27 -11.26 -19.25
CA ILE A 14 7.54 -10.99 -18.02
C ILE A 14 6.05 -10.92 -18.29
N ARG A 15 5.25 -11.08 -17.23
CA ARG A 15 3.84 -10.69 -17.27
C ARG A 15 3.69 -9.27 -16.80
N ILE A 16 2.79 -8.54 -17.42
CA ILE A 16 2.47 -7.17 -17.09
C ILE A 16 0.97 -7.07 -16.85
N LEU A 17 0.61 -6.37 -15.78
CA LEU A 17 -0.75 -6.11 -15.36
C LEU A 17 -1.18 -4.74 -15.90
N THR A 18 -2.19 -4.70 -16.76
CA THR A 18 -2.87 -3.46 -17.12
C THR A 18 -4.06 -3.26 -16.19
N LEU A 19 -4.05 -2.20 -15.40
CA LEU A 19 -5.21 -1.77 -14.60
C LEU A 19 -6.05 -0.78 -15.42
N GLU A 20 -7.31 -1.14 -15.64
CA GLU A 20 -8.23 -0.34 -16.46
C GLU A 20 -8.70 0.94 -15.73
N PRO A 21 -9.00 2.01 -16.47
CA PRO A 21 -9.51 3.24 -15.88
C PRO A 21 -10.93 3.06 -15.31
N GLY A 22 -11.27 3.88 -14.31
CA GLY A 22 -12.61 3.89 -13.72
C GLY A 22 -12.72 4.79 -12.49
N GLU A 23 -13.95 5.03 -12.07
CA GLU A 23 -14.26 5.76 -10.84
C GLU A 23 -13.89 4.92 -9.62
N PHE A 24 -13.45 5.54 -8.52
CA PHE A 24 -13.00 4.84 -7.29
C PHE A 24 -14.00 3.79 -6.76
N MET A 25 -15.29 4.05 -6.93
CA MET A 25 -16.38 3.19 -6.47
C MET A 25 -16.62 1.95 -7.33
N GLN A 26 -16.10 1.93 -8.55
CA GLN A 26 -16.26 0.81 -9.46
C GLN A 26 -15.30 -0.33 -9.10
N PRO A 27 -15.65 -1.59 -9.38
CA PRO A 27 -14.73 -2.71 -9.24
C PRO A 27 -13.42 -2.50 -10.00
N LEU A 28 -12.32 -3.05 -9.50
CA LEU A 28 -11.03 -3.04 -10.19
C LEU A 28 -11.03 -4.10 -11.29
N THR A 29 -10.82 -3.67 -12.53
CA THR A 29 -10.67 -4.55 -13.70
C THR A 29 -9.24 -4.47 -14.20
N CYS A 30 -8.64 -5.61 -14.48
CA CYS A 30 -7.27 -5.74 -14.91
C CYS A 30 -7.10 -6.80 -16.00
N THR A 31 -6.10 -6.61 -16.85
CA THR A 31 -5.66 -7.58 -17.85
C THR A 31 -4.22 -7.99 -17.54
N LEU A 32 -3.91 -9.28 -17.58
CA LEU A 32 -2.56 -9.83 -17.42
C LEU A 32 -2.13 -10.46 -18.74
N ALA A 33 -1.02 -9.98 -19.29
CA ALA A 33 -0.44 -10.49 -20.54
C ALA A 33 1.08 -10.68 -20.42
N SER A 34 1.64 -11.64 -21.14
CA SER A 34 3.09 -11.80 -21.25
C SER A 34 3.67 -10.88 -22.33
N THR A 35 4.89 -10.41 -22.11
CA THR A 35 5.66 -9.62 -23.07
C THR A 35 7.15 -9.91 -22.94
N ALA A 36 7.87 -9.90 -24.05
CA ALA A 36 9.32 -10.09 -24.06
C ALA A 36 10.04 -8.77 -23.75
N PHE A 37 11.14 -8.81 -23.00
CA PHE A 37 11.96 -7.62 -22.74
C PHE A 37 12.52 -7.00 -24.02
N ALA A 38 12.72 -7.81 -25.07
CA ALA A 38 13.17 -7.35 -26.39
C ALA A 38 12.22 -6.29 -27.00
N THR A 39 10.92 -6.32 -26.65
CA THR A 39 9.94 -5.31 -27.10
C THR A 39 10.08 -3.97 -26.39
N ARG A 40 10.97 -3.87 -25.38
CA ARG A 40 11.20 -2.70 -24.53
C ARG A 40 9.89 -2.15 -23.96
N PRO A 41 9.08 -2.98 -23.27
CA PRO A 41 7.78 -2.56 -22.78
C PRO A 41 7.95 -1.40 -21.78
N LYS A 42 7.01 -0.45 -21.82
CA LYS A 42 6.92 0.64 -20.84
C LYS A 42 5.97 0.25 -19.72
N TYR A 43 6.51 0.13 -18.50
CA TYR A 43 5.75 -0.27 -17.33
C TYR A 43 6.36 0.31 -16.06
N ILE A 44 5.53 0.45 -15.05
CA ILE A 44 5.92 0.88 -13.70
C ILE A 44 5.74 -0.30 -12.74
N ALA A 45 6.39 -0.27 -11.59
CA ALA A 45 6.18 -1.28 -10.56
C ALA A 45 5.38 -0.68 -9.41
N LEU A 46 4.46 -1.47 -8.85
CA LEU A 46 3.80 -1.15 -7.61
C LEU A 46 4.50 -1.87 -6.46
N SER A 47 5.03 -1.08 -5.55
CA SER A 47 5.72 -1.49 -4.33
C SER A 47 4.82 -1.16 -3.14
N TYR A 48 4.57 -2.14 -2.27
CA TYR A 48 3.61 -2.00 -1.16
C TYR A 48 3.99 -2.97 -0.02
N THR A 49 3.43 -2.84 1.18
CA THR A 49 3.65 -3.82 2.25
C THR A 49 2.71 -5.00 2.19
N TRP A 50 3.20 -6.18 2.55
CA TRP A 50 2.33 -7.30 2.88
C TRP A 50 1.69 -7.01 4.23
N GLY A 51 0.37 -6.99 4.29
CA GLY A 51 -0.36 -6.46 5.44
C GLY A 51 -0.47 -4.93 5.45
N PRO A 52 -1.14 -4.37 6.48
CA PRO A 52 -1.50 -2.95 6.52
C PRO A 52 -0.29 -2.06 6.81
N SER A 53 -0.13 -0.94 6.07
CA SER A 53 0.96 0.01 6.34
C SER A 53 0.83 0.73 7.68
N TYR A 54 -0.41 0.95 8.14
CA TYR A 54 -0.73 1.45 9.48
C TYR A 54 -1.82 0.57 10.12
N PRO A 55 -1.88 0.46 11.47
CA PRO A 55 -2.95 -0.27 12.16
C PRO A 55 -4.37 0.13 11.71
N GLY A 56 -4.56 1.43 11.40
CA GLY A 56 -5.82 1.98 10.90
C GLY A 56 -6.24 1.44 9.53
N ASN A 57 -5.29 1.12 8.64
CA ASN A 57 -5.62 0.66 7.28
C ASN A 57 -6.20 -0.76 7.26
N ALA A 58 -5.91 -1.59 8.27
CA ALA A 58 -6.41 -2.97 8.33
C ALA A 58 -7.94 -3.06 8.33
N LYS A 59 -8.63 -2.01 8.80
CA LYS A 59 -10.09 -1.97 8.88
C LYS A 59 -10.74 -1.23 7.71
N LEU A 60 -9.95 -0.66 6.79
CA LEU A 60 -10.51 0.12 5.69
C LEU A 60 -11.25 -0.78 4.67
N PRO A 61 -12.42 -0.36 4.18
CA PRO A 61 -13.15 -1.10 3.18
C PRO A 61 -12.43 -1.12 1.82
N THR A 62 -12.53 -2.23 1.09
CA THR A 62 -12.01 -2.35 -0.29
C THR A 62 -13.09 -2.25 -1.35
N VAL A 63 -14.35 -2.25 -0.94
CA VAL A 63 -15.52 -2.12 -1.80
C VAL A 63 -16.51 -1.14 -1.17
N PRO A 64 -17.39 -0.49 -1.96
CA PRO A 64 -18.45 0.33 -1.41
C PRO A 64 -19.30 -0.47 -0.43
N HIS A 65 -19.67 0.14 0.69
CA HIS A 65 -20.71 -0.43 1.53
C HIS A 65 -22.02 -0.42 0.73
N SER A 66 -22.65 -1.58 0.57
CA SER A 66 -24.03 -1.61 0.10
C SER A 66 -24.86 -0.75 1.05
N PRO A 67 -25.67 0.21 0.57
CA PRO A 67 -26.61 0.89 1.45
C PRO A 67 -27.47 -0.21 2.08
N GLN A 68 -27.40 -0.34 3.42
CA GLN A 68 -28.35 -1.18 4.13
C GLN A 68 -29.74 -0.67 3.76
N PRO A 69 -30.66 -1.54 3.29
CA PRO A 69 -32.05 -1.15 3.16
C PRO A 69 -32.48 -0.60 4.52
N LEU A 70 -32.89 0.66 4.57
CA LEU A 70 -33.61 1.18 5.72
C LEU A 70 -34.78 0.23 5.93
N LEU A 71 -34.77 -0.51 7.05
CA LEU A 71 -35.90 -1.34 7.44
C LEU A 71 -37.15 -0.44 7.37
N PRO A 72 -38.19 -0.80 6.59
CA PRO A 72 -39.45 -0.09 6.63
C PRO A 72 -40.12 -0.42 7.96
N GLY A 73 -39.80 0.36 9.00
CA GLY A 73 -40.26 0.05 10.35
C GLY A 73 -39.96 1.09 11.43
N ALA A 74 -39.34 2.22 11.11
CA ALA A 74 -39.31 3.37 12.03
C ALA A 74 -40.46 4.32 11.74
N ALA A 75 -41.69 3.81 11.85
CA ALA A 75 -42.86 4.66 11.98
C ALA A 75 -42.74 5.41 13.32
N ALA A 76 -42.92 6.73 13.24
CA ALA A 76 -42.94 7.64 14.38
C ALA A 76 -43.88 7.13 15.48
N LEU A 77 -43.36 6.99 16.70
CA LEU A 77 -44.18 6.87 17.90
C LEU A 77 -44.39 8.28 18.48
N PRO A 78 -45.65 8.67 18.78
CA PRO A 78 -45.93 9.97 19.34
C PRO A 78 -45.60 10.01 20.84
N THR A 79 -45.33 11.24 21.28
CA THR A 79 -45.09 11.65 22.66
C THR A 79 -46.28 11.36 23.58
N SER A 80 -46.02 10.74 24.72
CA SER A 80 -46.76 11.00 25.96
C SER A 80 -45.90 10.67 27.18
N ARG A 81 -45.83 11.66 28.08
CA ARG A 81 -45.30 11.57 29.44
C ARG A 81 -46.19 10.64 30.27
N GLU A 82 -45.60 9.89 31.21
CA GLU A 82 -45.96 9.93 32.63
C GLU A 82 -44.99 9.13 33.53
N HIS A 83 -44.79 9.71 34.71
CA HIS A 83 -44.05 9.45 35.96
C HIS A 83 -43.45 8.08 36.39
N SER A 84 -42.30 8.22 37.09
CA SER A 84 -41.37 7.32 37.85
C SER A 84 -41.99 6.43 38.98
N PRO A 85 -41.25 5.73 39.90
CA PRO A 85 -39.79 5.48 40.08
C PRO A 85 -39.32 4.05 40.53
N LEU A 86 -37.99 3.82 40.43
CA LEU A 86 -37.02 3.05 41.28
C LEU A 86 -37.34 1.65 41.88
N SER A 87 -36.44 0.69 41.64
CA SER A 87 -35.79 -0.27 42.58
C SER A 87 -34.95 -1.29 41.78
N ASP A 88 -34.05 -2.12 42.30
CA ASP A 88 -32.93 -2.01 43.24
C ASP A 88 -32.05 -3.28 42.99
N ARG A 89 -30.75 -3.23 43.29
CA ARG A 89 -29.81 -4.36 43.59
C ARG A 89 -29.39 -5.45 42.57
N GLN A 90 -28.07 -5.42 42.28
CA GLN A 90 -27.00 -6.44 42.51
C GLN A 90 -27.16 -7.94 42.17
N ARG A 91 -26.15 -8.50 41.45
CA ARG A 91 -25.21 -9.61 41.83
C ARG A 91 -24.52 -10.16 40.56
N HIS A 92 -23.20 -9.98 40.37
CA HIS A 92 -22.10 -10.90 40.73
C HIS A 92 -22.31 -12.38 40.38
N SER A 93 -21.58 -12.87 39.38
CA SER A 93 -20.97 -14.20 39.42
C SER A 93 -19.70 -14.26 38.55
N ASN A 94 -18.58 -14.41 39.25
CA ASN A 94 -17.31 -14.87 38.71
C ASN A 94 -17.42 -16.36 38.38
N VAL A 95 -16.85 -16.80 37.26
CA VAL A 95 -16.36 -18.17 37.12
C VAL A 95 -14.96 -18.10 36.54
N SER A 96 -13.99 -18.28 37.43
CA SER A 96 -12.62 -18.66 37.10
C SER A 96 -12.62 -20.12 36.65
N ASN A 97 -11.93 -20.45 35.57
CA ASN A 97 -11.34 -21.77 35.39
C ASN A 97 -9.93 -21.61 34.83
N HIS A 98 -9.02 -22.34 35.45
CA HIS A 98 -7.58 -22.26 35.28
C HIS A 98 -7.05 -23.63 34.84
N TYR A 99 -5.99 -23.63 34.03
CA TYR A 99 -5.08 -24.72 33.62
C TYR A 99 -5.56 -25.83 32.67
N HIS A 100 -4.99 -25.85 31.46
CA HIS A 100 -3.85 -26.72 31.15
C HIS A 100 -3.06 -26.22 29.92
N SER A 101 -1.74 -26.36 30.02
CA SER A 101 -0.72 -26.17 28.99
C SER A 101 -0.69 -27.37 28.04
N GLU A 102 -0.58 -27.15 26.73
CA GLU A 102 0.49 -27.70 25.86
C GLU A 102 0.23 -27.39 24.36
N SER A 103 1.21 -26.73 23.75
CA SER A 103 1.69 -26.80 22.35
C SER A 103 0.76 -27.29 21.23
N GLN A 104 0.43 -26.40 20.28
CA GLN A 104 0.68 -26.58 18.83
C GLN A 104 0.19 -25.37 18.00
N MET A 105 1.14 -24.80 17.26
CA MET A 105 1.05 -24.06 15.99
C MET A 105 -0.33 -24.04 15.30
N THR A 106 -0.94 -22.86 15.16
CA THR A 106 -1.95 -22.61 14.11
C THR A 106 -1.79 -21.22 13.49
N LEU A 107 -1.62 -21.28 12.17
CA LEU A 107 -1.75 -20.22 11.18
C LEU A 107 -3.17 -19.63 11.16
N GLU A 108 -3.26 -18.41 10.61
CA GLU A 108 -4.45 -17.75 10.03
C GLU A 108 -5.46 -17.07 10.96
N GLY A 109 -5.35 -15.74 11.04
CA GLY A 109 -6.51 -14.86 11.19
C GLY A 109 -7.07 -14.51 9.80
N PRO A 110 -8.40 -14.31 9.64
CA PRO A 110 -9.01 -14.09 8.34
C PRO A 110 -8.66 -12.69 7.84
N SER A 111 -7.64 -12.58 7.00
CA SER A 111 -7.50 -11.42 6.11
C SER A 111 -8.75 -11.41 5.22
N LYS A 112 -9.61 -10.40 5.35
CA LYS A 112 -10.70 -10.18 4.37
C LYS A 112 -10.06 -9.94 3.00
N ALA A 113 -9.91 -11.00 2.22
CA ALA A 113 -9.28 -10.95 0.91
C ALA A 113 -10.17 -10.15 -0.04
N GLY A 114 -9.63 -9.08 -0.60
CA GLY A 114 -10.26 -8.39 -1.73
C GLY A 114 -10.14 -9.25 -2.98
N HIS A 115 -10.90 -8.91 -4.02
CA HIS A 115 -10.73 -9.51 -5.35
C HIS A 115 -10.69 -8.42 -6.42
N ILE A 116 -9.99 -8.71 -7.51
CA ILE A 116 -10.02 -7.92 -8.74
C ILE A 116 -10.57 -8.78 -9.88
N MET A 117 -11.09 -8.17 -10.93
CA MET A 117 -11.42 -8.87 -12.16
C MET A 117 -10.16 -8.95 -13.03
N LEU A 118 -9.49 -10.10 -13.05
CA LEU A 118 -8.26 -10.33 -13.81
C LEU A 118 -8.56 -11.22 -15.02
N ASN A 119 -8.35 -10.71 -16.24
CA ASN A 119 -8.69 -11.42 -17.49
C ASN A 119 -10.15 -11.91 -17.50
N GLY A 120 -11.07 -11.10 -16.97
CA GLY A 120 -12.50 -11.42 -16.89
C GLY A 120 -12.90 -12.41 -15.79
N GLN A 121 -11.97 -12.84 -14.92
CA GLN A 121 -12.24 -13.77 -13.83
C GLN A 121 -11.91 -13.14 -12.46
N PRO A 122 -12.65 -13.45 -11.38
CA PRO A 122 -12.29 -13.01 -10.03
C PRO A 122 -10.92 -13.58 -9.61
N PHE A 123 -10.01 -12.70 -9.17
CA PHE A 123 -8.69 -13.07 -8.68
C PHE A 123 -8.47 -12.49 -7.27
N PRO A 124 -8.19 -13.33 -6.26
CA PRO A 124 -8.03 -12.88 -4.89
C PRO A 124 -6.71 -12.14 -4.69
N ILE A 125 -6.77 -11.00 -4.02
CA ILE A 125 -5.61 -10.21 -3.63
C ILE A 125 -5.69 -9.78 -2.17
N GLN A 126 -4.53 -9.49 -1.59
CA GLN A 126 -4.47 -8.94 -0.24
C GLN A 126 -5.10 -7.54 -0.20
N GLN A 127 -5.70 -7.19 0.95
CA GLN A 127 -6.36 -5.91 1.17
C GLN A 127 -5.45 -4.71 0.85
N ASN A 128 -4.18 -4.77 1.24
CA ASN A 128 -3.25 -3.67 1.03
C ASN A 128 -2.96 -3.43 -0.46
N LEU A 129 -2.79 -4.50 -1.24
CA LEU A 129 -2.69 -4.40 -2.69
C LEU A 129 -3.98 -3.82 -3.30
N HIS A 130 -5.14 -4.24 -2.82
CA HIS A 130 -6.41 -3.73 -3.31
C HIS A 130 -6.57 -2.22 -3.04
N LEU A 131 -6.21 -1.77 -1.84
CA LEU A 131 -6.21 -0.35 -1.48
C LEU A 131 -5.23 0.43 -2.35
N ALA A 132 -4.03 -0.11 -2.60
CA ALA A 132 -3.06 0.52 -3.47
C ALA A 132 -3.58 0.68 -4.90
N LEU A 133 -4.13 -0.39 -5.49
CA LEU A 133 -4.73 -0.35 -6.83
C LEU A 133 -5.88 0.65 -6.93
N LEU A 134 -6.73 0.77 -5.91
CA LEU A 134 -7.80 1.77 -5.86
C LEU A 134 -7.25 3.20 -5.92
N HIS A 135 -6.20 3.50 -5.16
CA HIS A 135 -5.65 4.85 -5.07
C HIS A 135 -4.82 5.24 -6.31
N ILE A 136 -4.20 4.28 -7.00
CA ILE A 136 -3.45 4.55 -8.23
C ILE A 136 -4.32 4.52 -9.49
N ARG A 137 -5.51 3.92 -9.42
CA ARG A 137 -6.40 3.80 -10.57
C ARG A 137 -6.66 5.19 -11.13
N SER A 138 -6.55 5.29 -12.45
CA SER A 138 -6.84 6.50 -13.19
C SER A 138 -8.31 6.55 -13.60
N LEU A 139 -8.82 7.76 -13.75
CA LEU A 139 -10.19 7.96 -14.24
C LEU A 139 -10.29 7.74 -15.76
N THR A 140 -9.20 7.94 -16.51
CA THR A 140 -9.28 8.11 -17.98
C THR A 140 -8.30 7.26 -18.78
N HIS A 141 -7.20 6.81 -18.19
CA HIS A 141 -6.15 6.08 -18.90
C HIS A 141 -5.83 4.78 -18.19
N PRO A 142 -5.67 3.66 -18.92
CA PRO A 142 -5.14 2.45 -18.31
C PRO A 142 -3.71 2.68 -17.82
N ILE A 143 -3.31 1.92 -16.80
CA ILE A 143 -1.96 1.96 -16.25
C ILE A 143 -1.31 0.60 -16.33
N THR A 144 -0.11 0.55 -16.90
CA THR A 144 0.65 -0.66 -17.12
C THR A 144 1.63 -0.88 -15.97
N LEU A 145 1.31 -1.86 -15.12
CA LEU A 145 1.94 -2.18 -13.85
C LEU A 145 2.69 -3.50 -13.91
N TRP A 146 3.71 -3.61 -13.09
CA TRP A 146 4.27 -4.86 -12.63
C TRP A 146 4.08 -4.94 -11.12
N VAL A 147 3.37 -5.99 -10.68
CA VAL A 147 3.07 -6.27 -9.28
C VAL A 147 3.53 -7.68 -9.00
N ASP A 148 4.54 -7.86 -8.15
CA ASP A 148 5.15 -9.16 -7.84
C ASP A 148 4.11 -10.26 -7.56
N TYR A 149 3.12 -9.98 -6.72
CA TYR A 149 2.05 -10.90 -6.33
C TYR A 149 1.18 -11.38 -7.52
N VAL A 150 1.02 -10.57 -8.57
CA VAL A 150 0.14 -10.86 -9.71
C VAL A 150 0.92 -11.26 -10.97
N CYS A 151 2.11 -10.70 -11.16
CA CYS A 151 2.91 -10.88 -12.37
C CYS A 151 3.86 -12.08 -12.30
N ILE A 152 4.24 -12.51 -11.09
CA ILE A 152 5.09 -13.68 -10.88
C ILE A 152 4.23 -14.90 -10.54
N ASN A 153 4.50 -16.00 -11.21
CA ASN A 153 4.08 -17.31 -10.74
C ASN A 153 5.03 -17.76 -9.62
N GLN A 154 4.65 -17.57 -8.36
CA GLN A 154 5.53 -17.87 -7.21
C GLN A 154 5.93 -19.34 -7.08
N LYS A 155 5.31 -20.24 -7.84
CA LYS A 155 5.71 -21.66 -7.92
C LYS A 155 6.90 -21.90 -8.84
N ASP A 156 7.30 -20.89 -9.61
CA ASP A 156 8.45 -20.93 -10.50
C ASP A 156 9.61 -20.12 -9.91
N ILE A 157 10.63 -20.84 -9.43
CA ILE A 157 11.83 -20.26 -8.79
C ILE A 157 12.61 -19.37 -9.77
N ALA A 158 12.59 -19.71 -11.07
CA ALA A 158 13.30 -18.92 -12.07
C ALA A 158 12.69 -17.53 -12.21
N GLU A 159 11.34 -17.42 -12.20
CA GLU A 159 10.67 -16.12 -12.23
C GLU A 159 10.99 -15.28 -10.99
N VAL A 160 11.10 -15.90 -9.80
CA VAL A 160 11.46 -15.20 -8.55
C VAL A 160 12.89 -14.64 -8.62
N ALA A 161 13.82 -15.38 -9.22
CA ALA A 161 15.21 -14.92 -9.37
C ALA A 161 15.34 -13.69 -10.30
N MET A 162 14.37 -13.44 -11.18
CA MET A 162 14.39 -12.31 -12.13
C MET A 162 13.97 -10.96 -11.52
N MET A 163 13.49 -10.91 -10.27
CA MET A 163 12.96 -9.68 -9.65
C MET A 163 13.93 -8.49 -9.73
N SER A 164 15.19 -8.70 -9.35
CA SER A 164 16.20 -7.63 -9.36
C SER A 164 16.46 -7.10 -10.77
N PHE A 165 16.50 -7.98 -11.77
CA PHE A 165 16.63 -7.63 -13.17
C PHE A 165 15.45 -6.79 -13.67
N ILE A 166 14.23 -7.09 -13.20
CA ILE A 166 13.02 -6.34 -13.53
C ILE A 166 13.09 -4.92 -12.96
N TYR A 167 13.41 -4.76 -11.68
CA TYR A 167 13.45 -3.43 -11.04
C TYR A 167 14.46 -2.46 -11.68
N THR A 168 15.56 -2.97 -12.26
CA THR A 168 16.50 -2.12 -13.02
C THR A 168 15.94 -1.55 -14.33
N ARG A 169 14.85 -2.13 -14.86
CA ARG A 169 14.19 -1.77 -16.14
C ARG A 169 12.87 -1.04 -15.96
N ILE A 170 12.38 -0.95 -14.74
CA ILE A 170 11.17 -0.22 -14.39
C ILE A 170 11.33 1.28 -14.68
N LEU A 171 10.30 1.90 -15.28
CA LEU A 171 10.27 3.34 -15.51
C LEU A 171 10.19 4.11 -14.19
N HIS A 172 9.20 3.74 -13.37
CA HIS A 172 8.96 4.29 -12.04
C HIS A 172 8.56 3.17 -11.09
N VAL A 173 9.11 3.15 -9.90
CA VAL A 173 8.49 2.41 -8.78
C VAL A 173 7.56 3.34 -8.05
N ILE A 174 6.31 2.95 -7.87
CA ILE A 174 5.38 3.59 -6.93
C ILE A 174 5.49 2.84 -5.60
N ALA A 175 6.08 3.47 -4.59
CA ALA A 175 5.99 3.00 -3.21
C ALA A 175 4.68 3.50 -2.59
N TRP A 176 3.70 2.61 -2.49
CA TRP A 176 2.49 2.86 -1.73
C TRP A 176 2.79 2.71 -0.24
N LEU A 177 2.57 3.78 0.52
CA LEU A 177 2.95 3.89 1.93
C LEU A 177 1.77 3.86 2.89
N GLY A 178 0.55 3.69 2.39
CA GLY A 178 -0.65 3.80 3.19
C GLY A 178 -1.65 4.80 2.65
N THR A 179 -2.69 5.02 3.45
CA THR A 179 -3.54 6.20 3.37
C THR A 179 -3.86 6.64 4.79
N GLN A 180 -4.41 7.85 4.95
CA GLN A 180 -4.80 8.35 6.27
C GLN A 180 -5.88 7.47 6.91
N ASP A 181 -6.13 7.72 8.19
CA ASP A 181 -7.21 7.02 8.87
C ASP A 181 -8.55 7.66 8.50
N TYR A 182 -9.49 6.83 8.06
CA TYR A 182 -10.87 7.23 7.75
C TYR A 182 -11.86 6.56 8.71
N GLN A 183 -11.41 5.85 9.75
CA GLN A 183 -12.31 5.13 10.67
C GLN A 183 -13.28 6.04 11.43
N SER A 184 -12.94 7.32 11.60
CA SER A 184 -13.83 8.32 12.21
C SER A 184 -14.91 8.83 11.26
N TRP A 185 -14.83 8.52 9.96
CA TRP A 185 -15.79 8.97 8.96
C TRP A 185 -17.00 8.04 8.96
N SER A 186 -18.20 8.60 8.74
CA SER A 186 -19.43 7.82 8.65
C SER A 186 -19.42 6.81 7.49
N ASP A 187 -18.76 7.18 6.39
CA ASP A 187 -18.50 6.31 5.25
C ASP A 187 -17.01 6.43 4.85
N PRO A 188 -16.14 5.54 5.39
CA PRO A 188 -14.72 5.56 5.09
C PRO A 188 -14.42 5.36 3.60
N PHE A 189 -15.22 4.57 2.89
CA PHE A 189 -15.00 4.28 1.48
C PHE A 189 -15.30 5.51 0.61
N ARG A 190 -16.39 6.22 0.91
CA ARG A 190 -16.69 7.51 0.28
C ARG A 190 -15.66 8.58 0.62
N GLY A 191 -15.12 8.57 1.82
CA GLY A 191 -14.02 9.46 2.20
C GLY A 191 -12.78 9.25 1.35
N MET A 192 -12.34 8.00 1.21
CA MET A 192 -11.23 7.65 0.32
C MET A 192 -11.51 8.05 -1.14
N ALA A 193 -12.73 7.85 -1.63
CA ALA A 193 -13.10 8.23 -2.99
C ALA A 193 -13.06 9.75 -3.21
N ALA A 194 -13.48 10.54 -2.23
CA ALA A 194 -13.41 12.00 -2.29
C ALA A 194 -11.96 12.49 -2.32
N ASP A 195 -11.12 11.95 -1.43
CA ASP A 195 -9.70 12.27 -1.38
C ASP A 195 -8.96 11.85 -2.65
N TRP A 196 -9.27 10.66 -3.18
CA TRP A 196 -8.76 10.19 -4.47
C TRP A 196 -9.14 11.12 -5.61
N LYS A 197 -10.41 11.54 -5.69
CA LYS A 197 -10.93 12.41 -6.75
C LYS A 197 -10.36 13.83 -6.67
N GLY A 198 -10.05 14.31 -5.46
CA GLY A 198 -9.42 15.61 -5.23
C GLY A 198 -7.89 15.60 -5.29
N GLY A 199 -7.26 14.42 -5.30
CA GLY A 199 -5.81 14.27 -5.30
C GLY A 199 -5.20 13.97 -6.66
N HIS A 200 -3.90 13.70 -6.65
CA HIS A 200 -3.11 13.52 -7.89
C HIS A 200 -2.90 12.03 -8.25
N GLY A 201 -3.21 11.10 -7.34
CA GLY A 201 -3.05 9.66 -7.57
C GLY A 201 -3.73 9.19 -8.86
N HIS A 202 -4.96 9.63 -9.12
CA HIS A 202 -5.73 9.25 -10.31
C HIS A 202 -5.24 9.90 -11.62
N GLN A 203 -4.40 10.93 -11.54
CA GLN A 203 -3.82 11.62 -12.70
C GLN A 203 -2.49 11.00 -13.11
N PHE A 204 -1.93 10.13 -12.27
CA PHE A 204 -0.62 9.52 -12.45
C PHE A 204 -0.49 8.79 -13.79
N ALA A 205 -1.45 7.93 -14.14
CA ALA A 205 -1.40 7.15 -15.38
C ALA A 205 -1.30 8.03 -16.63
N ALA A 206 -2.05 9.14 -16.65
CA ALA A 206 -2.02 10.08 -17.76
C ALA A 206 -0.66 10.79 -17.88
N ALA A 207 0.01 11.08 -16.76
CA ALA A 207 1.35 11.65 -16.78
C ALA A 207 2.39 10.64 -17.30
N VAL A 208 2.35 9.39 -16.81
CA VAL A 208 3.25 8.33 -17.29
C VAL A 208 3.05 8.07 -18.78
N ALA A 209 1.79 8.03 -19.25
CA ALA A 209 1.49 7.87 -20.67
C ALA A 209 2.05 9.01 -21.54
N LYS A 210 2.17 10.21 -20.97
CA LYS A 210 2.74 11.40 -21.64
C LYS A 210 4.26 11.53 -21.47
N ASP A 211 4.93 10.52 -20.89
CA ASP A 211 6.34 10.57 -20.46
C ASP A 211 6.65 11.81 -19.59
N ALA A 212 5.63 12.35 -18.91
CA ALA A 212 5.78 13.50 -18.04
C ALA A 212 6.34 13.03 -16.70
N ARG A 213 7.31 13.76 -16.15
CA ARG A 213 7.74 13.50 -14.78
C ARG A 213 6.63 13.94 -13.84
N PRO A 214 6.09 13.03 -13.00
CA PRO A 214 5.11 13.40 -12.00
C PRO A 214 5.76 14.30 -10.95
N HIS A 215 5.63 15.61 -11.10
CA HIS A 215 6.07 16.60 -10.13
C HIS A 215 4.85 17.35 -9.59
N TRP A 216 4.02 16.64 -8.83
CA TRP A 216 2.94 17.24 -8.06
C TRP A 216 3.46 17.44 -6.64
N SER A 217 4.19 18.55 -6.44
CA SER A 217 4.68 18.92 -5.12
C SER A 217 3.51 19.36 -4.24
N THR A 218 2.85 18.41 -3.59
CA THR A 218 2.03 18.75 -2.43
C THR A 218 2.97 19.13 -1.28
N PRO A 219 2.75 20.26 -0.56
CA PRO A 219 3.64 20.66 0.53
C PRO A 219 3.81 19.52 1.53
N VAL A 220 5.04 19.06 1.71
CA VAL A 220 5.36 18.08 2.74
C VAL A 220 5.38 18.79 4.08
N THR A 221 4.37 18.54 4.90
CA THR A 221 4.33 19.07 6.27
C THR A 221 5.02 18.09 7.22
N CYS A 222 5.44 18.57 8.40
CA CYS A 222 6.01 17.72 9.45
C CYS A 222 5.07 16.54 9.79
N LYS A 223 3.75 16.78 9.80
CA LYS A 223 2.73 15.74 10.06
C LYS A 223 2.70 14.67 8.96
N VAL A 224 2.77 15.07 7.70
CA VAL A 224 2.81 14.11 6.58
C VAL A 224 4.10 13.30 6.66
N LEU A 225 5.25 13.96 6.87
CA LEU A 225 6.53 13.30 6.98
C LEU A 225 6.56 12.27 8.14
N ALA A 226 6.07 12.66 9.33
CA ALA A 226 5.94 11.76 10.47
C ALA A 226 5.12 10.52 10.09
N ARG A 227 3.99 10.71 9.40
CA ARG A 227 3.17 9.59 8.90
C ARG A 227 3.92 8.70 7.92
N LEU A 228 4.59 9.26 6.90
CA LEU A 228 5.31 8.45 5.92
C LEU A 228 6.39 7.57 6.57
N VAL A 229 7.08 8.12 7.57
CA VAL A 229 8.11 7.43 8.34
C VAL A 229 7.53 6.30 9.21
N GLU A 230 6.34 6.48 9.78
CA GLU A 230 5.68 5.44 10.58
C GLU A 230 5.27 4.19 9.77
N SER A 231 5.25 4.28 8.43
CA SER A 231 4.83 3.19 7.56
C SER A 231 5.67 1.93 7.80
N ALA A 232 4.99 0.79 7.98
CA ALA A 232 5.63 -0.53 8.00
C ALA A 232 6.37 -0.87 6.69
N TYR A 233 6.21 -0.06 5.65
CA TYR A 233 6.97 -0.17 4.41
C TYR A 233 8.48 -0.20 4.64
N TRP A 234 8.96 0.69 5.52
CA TRP A 234 10.38 0.85 5.78
C TRP A 234 11.00 -0.27 6.63
N THR A 235 10.23 -1.24 7.12
CA THR A 235 10.79 -2.36 7.88
C THR A 235 11.01 -3.62 7.03
N ARG A 236 10.63 -3.59 5.75
CA ARG A 236 10.77 -4.77 4.87
C ARG A 236 12.18 -4.86 4.30
N LEU A 237 12.75 -6.07 4.29
CA LEU A 237 14.06 -6.30 3.69
C LEU A 237 14.00 -6.17 2.14
N TRP A 238 12.96 -6.73 1.52
CA TRP A 238 12.87 -6.81 0.05
C TRP A 238 12.64 -5.47 -0.65
N ILE A 239 12.13 -4.45 0.05
CA ILE A 239 11.95 -3.10 -0.53
C ILE A 239 13.27 -2.42 -0.87
N VAL A 240 14.42 -2.96 -0.43
CA VAL A 240 15.74 -2.46 -0.84
C VAL A 240 15.88 -2.51 -2.36
N GLN A 241 15.40 -3.57 -3.01
CA GLN A 241 15.42 -3.67 -4.48
C GLN A 241 14.49 -2.64 -5.10
N GLU A 242 13.30 -2.48 -4.52
CA GLU A 242 12.24 -1.56 -4.94
C GLU A 242 12.64 -0.09 -4.83
N VAL A 243 13.48 0.26 -3.85
CA VAL A 243 13.90 1.64 -3.58
C VAL A 243 15.22 1.97 -4.27
N CYS A 244 16.19 1.06 -4.25
CA CYS A 244 17.57 1.36 -4.64
C CYS A 244 17.84 1.11 -6.14
N LEU A 245 17.21 0.11 -6.75
CA LEU A 245 17.48 -0.28 -8.14
C LEU A 245 16.79 0.58 -9.21
N PRO A 246 15.54 1.06 -9.06
CA PRO A 246 14.87 1.76 -10.14
C PRO A 246 15.44 3.16 -10.36
N ARG A 247 15.36 3.65 -11.59
CA ARG A 247 15.82 5.01 -11.93
C ARG A 247 14.96 6.10 -11.29
N SER A 248 13.68 5.86 -11.12
CA SER A 248 12.74 6.80 -10.51
C SER A 248 11.89 6.09 -9.45
N LEU A 249 11.75 6.75 -8.30
CA LEU A 249 10.92 6.30 -7.19
C LEU A 249 9.91 7.40 -6.87
N VAL A 250 8.65 7.01 -6.76
CA VAL A 250 7.52 7.87 -6.47
C VAL A 250 6.89 7.37 -5.17
N LEU A 251 6.69 8.26 -4.21
CA LEU A 251 5.99 7.94 -2.97
C LEU A 251 4.51 8.28 -3.13
N LEU A 252 3.64 7.35 -2.75
CA LEU A 252 2.20 7.55 -2.74
C LEU A 252 1.64 7.27 -1.35
N TYR A 253 0.91 8.25 -0.81
CA TYR A 253 0.18 8.13 0.46
C TYR A 253 -1.23 8.66 0.29
N GLY A 254 -2.20 7.75 0.29
CA GLY A 254 -3.55 8.02 -0.13
C GLY A 254 -3.56 8.56 -1.57
N ALA A 255 -4.10 9.76 -1.74
CA ALA A 255 -4.15 10.44 -3.04
C ALA A 255 -2.99 11.42 -3.28
N LYS A 256 -2.07 11.55 -2.31
CA LYS A 256 -0.91 12.45 -2.37
C LYS A 256 0.30 11.71 -2.91
N ILE A 257 1.06 12.40 -3.74
CA ILE A 257 2.17 11.85 -4.50
C ILE A 257 3.37 12.78 -4.42
N TRP A 258 4.56 12.21 -4.45
CA TRP A 258 5.82 12.94 -4.49
C TRP A 258 6.87 12.15 -5.25
N ALA A 259 7.78 12.86 -5.93
CA ALA A 259 9.03 12.23 -6.32
C ALA A 259 9.85 11.99 -5.04
N PHE A 260 10.60 10.88 -4.99
CA PHE A 260 11.49 10.64 -3.86
C PHE A 260 12.52 11.76 -3.69
N GLU A 261 12.93 12.35 -4.81
CA GLU A 261 13.89 13.46 -4.85
C GLU A 261 13.37 14.75 -4.19
N ASP A 262 12.04 14.95 -4.11
CA ASP A 262 11.42 16.06 -3.38
C ASP A 262 11.70 15.97 -1.87
N PHE A 263 12.20 14.81 -1.40
CA PHE A 263 12.59 14.60 -0.01
C PHE A 263 14.08 14.79 0.28
N ARG A 264 14.91 15.10 -0.72
CA ARG A 264 16.37 15.24 -0.50
C ARG A 264 16.74 16.43 0.40
N ASP A 265 15.95 17.50 0.36
CA ASP A 265 16.22 18.73 1.14
C ASP A 265 15.78 18.60 2.61
N PHE A 266 15.09 17.52 3.01
CA PHE A 266 14.77 17.25 4.42
C PHE A 266 15.99 16.92 5.29
N ARG A 267 17.19 16.82 4.71
CA ARG A 267 18.45 16.75 5.46
C ARG A 267 18.71 18.01 6.27
N GLU A 268 18.11 19.15 5.93
CA GLU A 268 18.15 20.42 6.69
C GLU A 268 17.16 20.41 7.89
N TRP A 269 17.28 19.35 8.66
CA TRP A 269 16.38 18.79 9.66
C TRP A 269 16.14 19.64 10.93
N GLU A 270 16.40 20.95 10.90
CA GLU A 270 16.19 21.87 12.03
C GLU A 270 14.71 22.07 12.37
N VAL A 271 13.79 21.95 11.40
CA VAL A 271 12.35 22.17 11.62
C VAL A 271 11.70 21.07 12.46
N LEU A 272 12.10 19.80 12.29
CA LEU A 272 11.66 18.70 13.16
C LEU A 272 12.33 18.72 14.53
N LYS A 273 13.57 19.22 14.64
CA LYS A 273 14.22 19.50 15.93
C LYS A 273 13.50 20.62 16.71
N LEU A 274 12.88 21.58 16.04
CA LEU A 274 12.07 22.62 16.67
C LEU A 274 10.68 22.12 17.09
N GLU A 275 10.05 21.22 16.32
CA GLU A 275 8.81 20.55 16.77
C GLU A 275 9.05 19.51 17.88
N ARG A 276 10.26 18.91 17.95
CA ARG A 276 10.76 18.06 19.06
C ARG A 276 10.77 18.78 20.41
N ALA A 277 10.89 20.10 20.42
CA ALA A 277 10.80 20.91 21.64
C ALA A 277 9.33 21.15 22.09
N ARG A 278 8.33 20.83 21.26
CA ARG A 278 6.91 21.10 21.52
C ARG A 278 6.04 19.85 21.70
N HIS A 279 6.50 18.66 21.29
CA HIS A 279 5.72 17.41 21.38
C HIS A 279 6.50 16.27 22.07
N SER A 280 5.78 15.41 22.79
CA SER A 280 6.32 14.29 23.56
C SER A 280 7.05 13.26 22.65
N PRO A 281 8.21 12.71 23.05
CA PRO A 281 9.06 11.83 22.22
C PRO A 281 8.48 10.45 21.83
N ALA A 282 7.26 10.11 22.23
CA ALA A 282 6.77 8.73 22.24
C ALA A 282 6.21 8.22 20.88
N ASP A 283 5.88 9.11 19.94
CA ASP A 283 5.08 8.71 18.77
C ASP A 283 5.90 8.47 17.49
N LEU A 284 7.12 9.02 17.37
CA LEU A 284 7.97 8.80 16.19
C LEU A 284 8.75 7.48 16.28
N ARG A 285 8.52 6.58 15.32
CA ARG A 285 9.33 5.36 15.10
C ARG A 285 10.71 5.72 14.52
N TRP A 286 11.65 6.12 15.38
CA TRP A 286 13.00 6.54 14.98
C TRP A 286 13.75 5.49 14.15
N ASP A 287 13.52 4.20 14.40
CA ASP A 287 14.10 3.10 13.62
C ASP A 287 13.65 3.14 12.15
N ASN A 288 12.37 3.42 11.90
CA ASN A 288 11.86 3.53 10.53
C ASN A 288 12.43 4.75 9.81
N LEU A 289 12.66 5.86 10.54
CA LEU A 289 13.30 7.05 9.98
C LEU A 289 14.73 6.76 9.58
N GLY A 290 15.50 6.13 10.46
CA GLY A 290 16.86 5.67 10.15
C GLY A 290 16.87 4.74 8.94
N ALA A 291 15.94 3.79 8.87
CA ALA A 291 15.81 2.87 7.75
C ALA A 291 15.41 3.57 6.44
N MET A 292 14.57 4.60 6.49
CA MET A 292 14.20 5.41 5.33
C MET A 292 15.40 6.22 4.83
N LEU A 293 16.11 6.92 5.73
CA LEU A 293 17.29 7.73 5.40
C LEU A 293 18.44 6.87 4.87
N GLN A 294 18.73 5.73 5.49
CA GLN A 294 19.76 4.80 5.03
C GLN A 294 19.50 4.28 3.60
N ARG A 295 18.22 4.05 3.26
CA ARG A 295 17.82 3.67 1.89
C ARG A 295 17.93 4.85 0.93
N ALA A 296 17.59 6.07 1.36
CA ALA A 296 17.81 7.28 0.57
C ALA A 296 19.29 7.45 0.21
N ASP A 297 20.18 7.34 1.19
CA ASP A 297 21.63 7.42 1.00
C ASP A 297 22.16 6.34 0.04
N THR A 298 21.66 5.12 0.21
CA THR A 298 22.07 4.00 -0.65
C THR A 298 21.57 4.18 -2.09
N ARG A 299 20.36 4.72 -2.28
CA ARG A 299 19.81 5.09 -3.59
C ARG A 299 20.61 6.22 -4.24
N ASP A 300 21.04 7.22 -3.48
CA ASP A 300 21.89 8.31 -3.99
C ASP A 300 23.27 7.79 -4.43
N ALA A 301 23.80 6.78 -3.75
CA ALA A 301 25.08 6.12 -4.07
C ALA A 301 25.00 5.07 -5.20
N ARG A 302 23.85 4.92 -5.88
CA ARG A 302 23.56 3.82 -6.83
C ARG A 302 24.48 3.69 -8.06
N HIS A 303 25.40 4.63 -8.26
CA HIS A 303 26.36 4.65 -9.36
C HIS A 303 27.74 4.06 -9.00
N ARG A 304 27.92 3.53 -7.78
CA ARG A 304 29.16 2.90 -7.31
C ARG A 304 29.08 1.37 -7.38
N GLU A 305 30.23 0.68 -7.44
CA GLU A 305 30.33 -0.80 -7.47
C GLU A 305 29.60 -1.51 -6.30
N GLU A 306 29.31 -0.79 -5.23
CA GLU A 306 28.64 -1.22 -3.98
C GLU A 306 27.13 -1.52 -4.13
N THR A 307 26.60 -1.52 -5.35
CA THR A 307 25.15 -1.57 -5.64
C THR A 307 24.68 -2.91 -6.20
N LYS A 308 25.57 -3.89 -6.25
CA LYS A 308 25.20 -5.29 -6.52
C LYS A 308 24.17 -5.75 -5.49
N LEU A 309 23.14 -6.43 -5.96
CA LEU A 309 22.01 -6.85 -5.13
C LEU A 309 22.44 -7.61 -3.87
N GLU A 310 23.41 -8.50 -4.01
CA GLU A 310 23.93 -9.32 -2.91
C GLU A 310 24.57 -8.46 -1.82
N VAL A 311 25.27 -7.40 -2.20
CA VAL A 311 25.87 -6.42 -1.28
C VAL A 311 24.78 -5.62 -0.57
N LEU A 312 23.73 -5.22 -1.30
CA LEU A 312 22.58 -4.52 -0.73
C LEU A 312 21.82 -5.39 0.27
N ILE A 313 21.50 -6.64 -0.08
CA ILE A 313 20.81 -7.58 0.82
C ILE A 313 21.68 -7.84 2.06
N ALA A 314 22.98 -8.09 1.89
CA ALA A 314 23.89 -8.30 3.01
C ALA A 314 23.94 -7.06 3.95
N LYS A 315 23.98 -5.85 3.37
CA LYS A 315 23.99 -4.58 4.11
C LYS A 315 22.73 -4.38 4.98
N PHE A 316 21.56 -4.71 4.46
CA PHE A 316 20.28 -4.46 5.14
C PHE A 316 19.73 -5.66 5.94
N SER A 317 20.28 -6.87 5.74
CA SER A 317 19.88 -8.08 6.48
C SER A 317 20.17 -8.02 7.99
N LYS A 318 21.10 -7.16 8.42
CA LYS A 318 21.46 -6.95 9.83
C LYS A 318 20.73 -5.78 10.49
N SER A 319 20.14 -4.89 9.69
CA SER A 319 19.19 -3.89 10.18
C SER A 319 17.94 -4.66 10.63
N ALA A 320 17.25 -4.25 11.70
CA ALA A 320 16.07 -4.93 12.26
C ALA A 320 14.83 -4.91 11.32
N CYS A 321 15.01 -5.41 10.10
CA CYS A 321 13.99 -5.58 9.08
C CYS A 321 13.35 -6.96 9.27
N SER A 322 12.03 -6.99 9.31
CA SER A 322 11.21 -8.21 9.32
C SER A 322 10.87 -8.64 7.90
#